data_AF-A0A6I1HVZ8-F1
#
_entry.id   AF-A0A6I1HVZ8-F1
#
_cell.length_a   1.000
_cell.length_b   1.000
_cell.length_c   1.000
_cell.angle_alpha   90.00
_cell.angle_beta   90.00
_cell.angle_gamma   90.00
#
_symmetry.space_group_name_H-M   'P 1'
#
loop_
_entity.id
_entity.type
_entity.pdbx_description
1 polymer ?
#
loop_
_entity_poly.entity_id
_entity_poly.type
_entity_poly.pdbx_seq_one_letter_code
_entity_poly.pdbx_strand_id
1 'polypeptide(L)'
;MKAPVRHQTRISFKPMAAVRATMAFLALSASGSTLAEQPPPPCHPNPHALFDRAIVHLRGDVRNLPRRLQERLERMAERPHTYLPMQAFAEADKPSQLFQYYLLDTTGFEANPFTARFPGINDQAMLTATGGNCGLPTIGAVRLVVEPKPDLPTDPQNVRAFIDVFTDLSNLFVINNESGWYEGWMIHDLEVPAVAAPNADGRAQFGTMTAADAAALRAMGSHNNEPGKLFTMDGNAPHLPSSSDQFPSRQTNIVPIQLSMGAVNCMQQTDCHGYWEFNYTTNWIHPLYELPFTGGIPGTFEAGNIGALSSLIPGSGPAGVKNNPIGYGDNPNTAGTLQASGPRDPDKFDADVDAQREYRQRFIPSGLAREILLDTYVRLASFEPGVAFPQRLYDAYVAQVQRVDQNGDGVISALEGDVDSASDGFADNTRLFLPAPSFRRFAVTREINDGMLAPRFAPSQRAWVLSGMATAVSPAVRASEGRDGDDR
;
A
#
# COMPACT_ATOMS: atom_id res chain seq x y z
N MET A 1 47.54 86.21 38.35
CA MET A 1 48.66 85.57 37.63
C MET A 1 49.21 84.46 38.49
N LYS A 2 49.36 83.26 37.92
CA LYS A 2 50.24 82.15 38.34
C LYS A 2 50.23 81.67 39.81
N ALA A 3 50.29 80.34 39.89
CA ALA A 3 50.99 79.52 40.89
C ALA A 3 50.19 79.08 42.15
N PRO A 4 50.62 78.03 42.88
CA PRO A 4 51.54 76.94 42.53
C PRO A 4 51.04 75.52 42.88
N VAL A 5 51.85 74.56 42.42
CA VAL A 5 51.89 73.11 42.62
C VAL A 5 52.04 72.69 44.09
N ARG A 6 51.49 71.52 44.46
CA ARG A 6 52.01 70.66 45.54
C ARG A 6 52.01 69.17 45.15
N HIS A 7 53.19 68.57 45.21
CA HIS A 7 53.42 67.13 45.41
C HIS A 7 52.80 66.69 46.76
N GLN A 8 52.52 65.42 47.11
CA GLN A 8 53.33 64.21 46.97
C GLN A 8 52.56 63.02 47.62
N THR A 9 52.89 61.79 47.21
CA THR A 9 52.91 60.50 47.97
C THR A 9 51.57 59.84 48.37
N ARG A 10 51.17 58.67 47.85
CA ARG A 10 51.68 57.26 47.81
C ARG A 10 51.04 56.39 48.92
N ILE A 11 50.68 55.16 48.51
CA ILE A 11 50.55 53.88 49.25
C ILE A 11 49.13 53.27 49.27
N SER A 12 48.96 52.30 48.35
CA SER A 12 48.46 50.91 48.54
C SER A 12 47.41 50.62 49.60
N PHE A 13 46.30 49.95 49.20
CA PHE A 13 45.89 48.65 49.77
C PHE A 13 44.95 47.89 48.81
N LYS A 14 45.03 46.56 48.90
CA LYS A 14 44.50 45.47 48.06
C LYS A 14 42.96 45.36 48.02
N PRO A 15 42.40 44.56 47.09
CA PRO A 15 41.01 44.67 46.62
C PRO A 15 40.02 43.93 47.54
N MET A 16 38.80 44.45 47.62
CA MET A 16 37.64 43.74 48.15
C MET A 16 36.65 43.47 47.02
N ALA A 17 36.25 42.20 46.96
CA ALA A 17 35.42 41.58 45.95
C ALA A 17 34.03 42.23 45.85
N ALA A 18 33.62 42.56 44.63
CA ALA A 18 32.22 42.86 44.32
C ALA A 18 31.49 41.53 44.10
N VAL A 19 30.58 41.22 45.02
CA VAL A 19 29.57 40.16 44.90
C VAL A 19 28.68 40.48 43.71
N ARG A 20 28.83 39.73 42.61
CA ARG A 20 27.82 39.64 41.56
C ARG A 20 27.07 38.32 41.76
N ALA A 21 25.81 38.43 42.14
CA ALA A 21 24.87 37.32 42.14
C ALA A 21 24.82 36.71 40.74
N THR A 22 25.36 35.50 40.62
CA THR A 22 25.26 34.71 39.40
C THR A 22 24.00 33.88 39.56
N MET A 23 22.89 34.27 38.91
CA MET A 23 21.76 33.37 38.71
C MET A 23 22.24 32.26 37.78
N ALA A 24 22.66 31.15 38.37
CA ALA A 24 22.82 29.90 37.66
C ALA A 24 21.42 29.37 37.33
N PHE A 25 20.94 29.65 36.12
CA PHE A 25 19.92 28.79 35.51
C PHE A 25 20.60 27.46 35.21
N LEU A 26 20.44 26.48 36.11
CA LEU A 26 20.60 25.08 35.74
C LEU A 26 19.52 24.78 34.69
N ALA A 27 19.89 24.84 33.42
CA ALA A 27 19.18 24.09 32.39
C ALA A 27 19.40 22.61 32.69
N LEU A 28 18.43 21.97 33.35
CA LEU A 28 18.30 20.53 33.28
C LEU A 28 18.02 20.20 31.81
N SER A 29 19.07 19.79 31.10
CA SER A 29 18.95 18.94 29.93
C SER A 29 18.36 17.60 30.39
N ALA A 30 17.03 17.53 30.43
CA ALA A 30 16.30 16.28 30.56
C ALA A 30 16.48 15.51 29.24
N SER A 31 17.43 14.59 29.25
CA SER A 31 17.61 13.60 28.19
C SER A 31 16.38 12.69 28.16
N GLY A 32 15.47 12.95 27.22
CA GLY A 32 14.78 11.93 26.44
C GLY A 32 13.86 10.94 27.18
N SER A 33 13.00 11.39 28.09
CA SER A 33 11.71 10.73 28.25
C SER A 33 10.74 11.42 27.30
N THR A 34 10.52 10.86 26.11
CA THR A 34 9.37 11.26 25.31
C THR A 34 8.14 10.98 26.14
N LEU A 35 7.51 12.03 26.67
CA LEU A 35 6.20 11.94 27.31
C LEU A 35 5.26 11.19 26.36
N ALA A 36 4.45 10.28 26.89
CA ALA A 36 3.49 9.53 26.10
C ALA A 36 2.63 10.49 25.26
N GLU A 37 2.38 10.17 24.00
CA GLU A 37 1.54 11.02 23.14
C GLU A 37 0.08 10.96 23.62
N GLN A 38 -0.32 11.94 24.43
CA GLN A 38 -1.67 12.09 24.97
C GLN A 38 -2.40 13.27 24.31
N PRO A 39 -3.72 13.19 24.15
CA PRO A 39 -4.49 14.32 23.66
C PRO A 39 -4.52 15.45 24.69
N PRO A 40 -4.57 16.72 24.26
CA PRO A 40 -4.77 17.83 25.17
C PRO A 40 -6.21 17.87 25.71
N PRO A 41 -6.46 18.50 26.88
CA PRO A 41 -7.82 18.82 27.33
C PRO A 41 -8.58 19.60 26.25
N PRO A 42 -9.90 19.38 26.09
CA PRO A 42 -10.80 18.64 26.98
C PRO A 42 -10.85 17.12 26.74
N CYS A 43 -10.08 16.58 25.79
CA CYS A 43 -10.06 15.14 25.56
C CYS A 43 -9.43 14.38 26.72
N HIS A 44 -9.84 13.11 26.85
CA HIS A 44 -9.38 12.25 27.92
C HIS A 44 -8.11 11.51 27.49
N PRO A 45 -7.02 11.60 28.29
CA PRO A 45 -5.84 10.78 28.05
C PRO A 45 -6.14 9.30 28.35
N ASN A 46 -5.28 8.41 27.88
CA ASN A 46 -5.28 7.02 28.32
C ASN A 46 -4.77 6.95 29.78
N PRO A 47 -5.63 6.57 30.76
CA PRO A 47 -5.22 6.45 32.16
C PRO A 47 -4.23 5.29 32.41
N HIS A 48 -4.10 4.36 31.47
CA HIS A 48 -3.25 3.16 31.54
C HIS A 48 -2.03 3.22 30.61
N ALA A 49 -1.73 4.37 30.00
CA ALA A 49 -0.71 4.54 28.95
C ALA A 49 0.63 3.84 29.24
N LEU A 50 1.18 3.98 30.45
CA LEU A 50 2.46 3.36 30.83
C LEU A 50 2.37 1.84 30.92
N PHE A 51 1.24 1.31 31.41
CA PHE A 51 1.00 -0.11 31.55
C PHE A 51 0.78 -0.77 30.18
N ASP A 52 -0.07 -0.17 29.35
CA ASP A 52 -0.39 -0.66 28.01
C ASP A 52 0.85 -0.70 27.11
N ARG A 53 1.64 0.37 27.16
CA ARG A 53 2.95 0.42 26.51
C ARG A 53 3.86 -0.71 26.98
N ALA A 54 3.95 -0.93 28.29
CA ALA A 54 4.82 -1.97 28.84
C ALA A 54 4.34 -3.37 28.45
N ILE A 55 3.03 -3.63 28.44
CA ILE A 55 2.45 -4.89 27.96
C ILE A 55 2.85 -5.14 26.51
N VAL A 56 2.64 -4.16 25.62
CA VAL A 56 2.96 -4.31 24.20
C VAL A 56 4.46 -4.49 23.99
N HIS A 57 5.30 -3.75 24.72
CA HIS A 57 6.75 -3.89 24.64
C HIS A 57 7.25 -5.30 24.99
N LEU A 58 6.64 -5.94 26.00
CA LEU A 58 7.08 -7.22 26.55
C LEU A 58 6.52 -8.44 25.81
N ARG A 59 5.51 -8.26 24.97
CA ARG A 59 4.90 -9.35 24.18
C ARG A 59 5.92 -10.06 23.29
N GLY A 60 5.80 -11.38 23.17
CA GLY A 60 6.73 -12.23 22.44
C GLY A 60 6.77 -11.92 20.94
N ASP A 61 5.65 -11.48 20.38
CA ASP A 61 5.54 -11.04 18.98
C ASP A 61 6.13 -9.64 18.71
N VAL A 62 6.40 -8.85 19.76
CA VAL A 62 6.87 -7.45 19.65
C VAL A 62 8.32 -7.26 20.12
N ARG A 63 8.75 -7.96 21.17
CA ARG A 63 10.03 -7.70 21.86
C ARG A 63 11.28 -7.79 20.97
N ASN A 64 11.21 -8.56 19.88
CA ASN A 64 12.33 -8.78 18.95
C ASN A 64 12.23 -7.93 17.68
N LEU A 65 11.18 -7.11 17.54
CA LEU A 65 10.97 -6.32 16.34
C LEU A 65 11.98 -5.17 16.24
N PRO A 66 12.24 -4.66 15.02
CA PRO A 66 13.05 -3.46 14.84
C PRO A 66 12.54 -2.29 15.69
N ARG A 67 13.47 -1.55 16.30
CA ARG A 67 13.20 -0.47 17.26
C ARG A 67 12.07 0.48 16.81
N ARG A 68 12.11 0.95 15.56
CA ARG A 68 11.11 1.90 15.03
C ARG A 68 9.70 1.31 14.94
N LEU A 69 9.59 0.02 14.63
CA LEU A 69 8.31 -0.68 14.58
C LEU A 69 7.78 -0.91 16.00
N GLN A 70 8.63 -1.38 16.91
CA GLN A 70 8.29 -1.53 18.32
C GLN A 70 7.81 -0.19 18.92
N GLU A 71 8.54 0.90 18.70
CA GLU A 71 8.16 2.24 19.15
C GLU A 71 6.83 2.71 18.55
N ARG A 72 6.51 2.32 17.31
CA ARG A 72 5.22 2.64 16.69
C ARG A 72 4.07 1.90 17.38
N LEU A 73 4.22 0.62 17.67
CA LEU A 73 3.20 -0.18 18.36
C LEU A 73 3.02 0.27 19.82
N GLU A 74 4.13 0.56 20.51
CA GLU A 74 4.11 1.19 21.83
C GLU A 74 3.38 2.54 21.82
N ARG A 75 3.64 3.38 20.80
CA ARG A 75 2.98 4.68 20.64
C ARG A 75 1.48 4.55 20.41
N MET A 76 1.02 3.52 19.72
CA MET A 76 -0.42 3.24 19.58
C MET A 76 -1.02 2.84 20.93
N ALA A 77 -0.33 1.98 21.68
CA ALA A 77 -0.79 1.49 22.97
C ALA A 77 -0.84 2.60 24.04
N GLU A 78 0.08 3.56 24.02
CA GLU A 78 0.05 4.65 25.01
C GLU A 78 -1.08 5.66 24.73
N ARG A 79 -1.52 5.81 23.47
CA ARG A 79 -2.62 6.73 23.09
C ARG A 79 -3.97 6.23 23.62
N PRO A 80 -5.01 7.09 23.68
CA PRO A 80 -6.37 6.63 23.88
C PRO A 80 -6.74 5.59 22.82
N HIS A 81 -7.12 4.40 23.28
CA HIS A 81 -7.50 3.26 22.46
C HIS A 81 -8.57 2.44 23.19
N THR A 82 -9.32 1.67 22.42
CA THR A 82 -10.18 0.57 22.86
C THR A 82 -9.43 -0.74 22.86
N TYR A 83 -8.62 -1.01 21.83
CA TYR A 83 -7.87 -2.26 21.68
C TYR A 83 -6.38 -1.98 21.51
N LEU A 84 -5.55 -2.85 22.10
CA LEU A 84 -4.12 -2.84 21.84
C LEU A 84 -3.84 -3.31 20.40
N PRO A 85 -2.70 -2.93 19.80
CA PRO A 85 -2.26 -3.51 18.54
C PRO A 85 -2.32 -5.04 18.56
N MET A 86 -2.71 -5.65 17.45
CA MET A 86 -3.06 -7.05 17.37
C MET A 86 -1.91 -7.99 17.78
N GLN A 87 -2.27 -9.03 18.56
CA GLN A 87 -1.63 -10.35 18.65
C GLN A 87 -1.13 -10.91 17.32
N ALA A 88 0.15 -10.93 16.96
CA ALA A 88 0.58 -11.85 15.90
C ALA A 88 0.76 -13.26 16.50
N PHE A 89 -0.06 -14.20 16.05
CA PHE A 89 0.01 -15.62 16.42
C PHE A 89 0.68 -16.40 15.27
N ALA A 90 1.22 -17.58 15.56
CA ALA A 90 1.79 -18.45 14.53
C ALA A 90 0.76 -19.50 14.09
N GLU A 91 0.64 -19.73 12.79
CA GLU A 91 -0.12 -20.86 12.24
C GLU A 91 0.76 -22.14 12.16
N ALA A 92 2.07 -22.02 12.39
CA ALA A 92 3.04 -23.11 12.37
C ALA A 92 3.65 -23.42 13.75
N ASP A 93 4.30 -24.59 13.87
CA ASP A 93 5.07 -25.00 15.08
C ASP A 93 6.16 -23.99 15.46
N LYS A 94 6.73 -23.31 14.46
CA LYS A 94 7.80 -22.33 14.63
C LYS A 94 7.21 -20.92 14.50
N PRO A 95 7.74 -19.94 15.25
CA PRO A 95 7.30 -18.57 15.11
C PRO A 95 7.52 -18.04 13.68
N SER A 96 6.54 -17.29 13.20
CA SER A 96 6.59 -16.42 12.03
C SER A 96 7.80 -15.50 12.06
N GLN A 97 8.33 -15.17 10.88
CA GLN A 97 9.51 -14.32 10.74
C GLN A 97 9.16 -12.99 10.05
N LEU A 98 9.27 -11.87 10.75
CA LEU A 98 9.14 -10.54 10.15
C LEU A 98 10.31 -10.29 9.18
N PHE A 99 9.97 -10.09 7.92
CA PHE A 99 10.93 -9.73 6.86
C PHE A 99 10.71 -8.33 6.30
N GLN A 100 9.52 -7.75 6.48
CA GLN A 100 9.18 -6.42 5.98
C GLN A 100 8.10 -5.76 6.85
N TYR A 101 8.13 -4.44 6.97
CA TYR A 101 7.06 -3.68 7.61
C TYR A 101 6.90 -2.29 7.00
N TYR A 102 5.77 -1.65 7.29
CA TYR A 102 5.47 -0.26 6.92
C TYR A 102 5.10 0.52 8.16
N LEU A 103 5.55 1.77 8.25
CA LEU A 103 5.05 2.74 9.23
C LEU A 103 4.22 3.76 8.47
N LEU A 104 2.97 3.95 8.87
CA LEU A 104 2.00 4.74 8.12
C LEU A 104 1.69 6.06 8.81
N ASP A 105 1.56 7.14 8.06
CA ASP A 105 1.08 8.43 8.56
C ASP A 105 0.34 9.22 7.47
N THR A 106 -0.13 10.42 7.83
CA THR A 106 -1.01 11.26 7.00
C THR A 106 -0.24 12.27 6.11
N THR A 107 1.08 12.12 5.92
CA THR A 107 1.91 13.20 5.33
C THR A 107 2.46 12.91 3.93
N GLY A 108 2.40 11.67 3.45
CA GLY A 108 2.99 11.24 2.18
C GLY A 108 2.12 11.44 0.94
N PHE A 109 1.18 12.39 0.93
CA PHE A 109 0.23 12.64 -0.16
C PHE A 109 -0.43 14.03 -0.02
N GLU A 110 -1.06 14.51 -1.10
CA GLU A 110 -1.82 15.77 -1.12
C GLU A 110 -2.84 15.79 0.02
N ALA A 111 -2.87 16.88 0.78
CA ALA A 111 -3.87 17.06 1.83
C ALA A 111 -5.29 16.99 1.21
N ASN A 112 -6.21 16.31 1.89
CA ASN A 112 -7.58 16.13 1.41
C ASN A 112 -8.59 16.32 2.56
N PRO A 113 -9.91 16.38 2.29
CA PRO A 113 -10.91 16.67 3.32
C PRO A 113 -10.96 15.69 4.50
N PHE A 114 -10.33 14.51 4.40
CA PHE A 114 -10.21 13.54 5.50
C PHE A 114 -9.02 13.85 6.42
N THR A 115 -7.98 14.51 5.93
CA THR A 115 -6.73 14.77 6.64
C THR A 115 -6.52 16.24 6.99
N ALA A 116 -7.18 17.17 6.30
CA ALA A 116 -6.98 18.61 6.50
C ALA A 116 -8.28 19.43 6.38
N ARG A 117 -8.24 20.65 6.94
CA ARG A 117 -9.29 21.66 6.77
C ARG A 117 -8.98 22.56 5.58
N PHE A 118 -10.02 22.85 4.81
CA PHE A 118 -10.02 23.74 3.67
C PHE A 118 -11.06 24.84 3.90
N PRO A 119 -10.65 26.11 3.87
CA PRO A 119 -11.53 27.25 4.07
C PRO A 119 -12.78 27.19 3.20
N GLY A 120 -13.97 27.30 3.80
CA GLY A 120 -15.26 27.29 3.12
C GLY A 120 -15.77 25.91 2.68
N ILE A 121 -14.98 24.84 2.85
CA ILE A 121 -15.38 23.47 2.46
C ILE A 121 -15.73 22.66 3.71
N ASN A 122 -14.82 22.60 4.67
CA ASN A 122 -14.96 21.76 5.86
C ASN A 122 -14.43 22.47 7.12
N ASP A 123 -14.70 23.77 7.28
CA ASP A 123 -14.21 24.62 8.38
C ASP A 123 -14.50 24.06 9.78
N GLN A 124 -15.66 23.43 9.96
CA GLN A 124 -16.13 22.91 11.25
C GLN A 124 -16.36 21.41 11.27
N ALA A 125 -16.23 20.72 10.12
CA ALA A 125 -16.46 19.27 10.04
C ALA A 125 -15.43 18.48 10.86
N MET A 126 -15.79 17.33 11.41
CA MET A 126 -14.77 16.45 11.99
C MET A 126 -13.92 15.83 10.88
N LEU A 127 -12.58 15.89 11.00
CA LEU A 127 -11.67 15.26 10.03
C LEU A 127 -11.55 13.77 10.31
N THR A 128 -11.68 12.93 9.28
CA THR A 128 -11.74 11.47 9.48
C THR A 128 -10.46 10.87 10.02
N ALA A 129 -9.30 11.33 9.53
CA ALA A 129 -7.98 10.78 9.86
C ALA A 129 -7.17 11.67 10.81
N THR A 130 -7.59 12.90 11.07
CA THR A 130 -6.83 13.83 11.93
C THR A 130 -7.73 14.58 12.91
N GLY A 131 -9.00 14.18 13.06
CA GLY A 131 -9.95 14.79 14.00
C GLY A 131 -10.09 14.03 15.32
N GLY A 132 -9.76 12.73 15.35
CA GLY A 132 -9.86 11.89 16.54
C GLY A 132 -9.01 12.39 17.70
N ASN A 133 -9.50 12.18 18.93
CA ASN A 133 -8.76 12.48 20.16
C ASN A 133 -8.18 13.92 20.20
N CYS A 134 -9.03 14.92 19.95
CA CYS A 134 -8.64 16.34 19.94
C CYS A 134 -7.53 16.68 18.94
N GLY A 135 -7.54 16.02 17.78
CA GLY A 135 -6.65 16.35 16.67
C GLY A 135 -5.32 15.62 16.66
N LEU A 136 -5.21 14.49 17.37
CA LEU A 136 -4.02 13.63 17.20
C LEU A 136 -3.95 13.13 15.75
N PRO A 137 -2.75 13.00 15.16
CA PRO A 137 -2.63 12.46 13.80
C PRO A 137 -2.87 10.95 13.83
N THR A 138 -3.55 10.40 12.82
CA THR A 138 -3.60 8.94 12.65
C THR A 138 -2.21 8.38 12.37
N ILE A 139 -1.90 7.27 13.02
CA ILE A 139 -0.67 6.52 12.81
C ILE A 139 -1.01 5.05 12.55
N GLY A 140 -0.22 4.39 11.70
CA GLY A 140 -0.38 2.98 11.39
C GLY A 140 0.93 2.21 11.39
N ALA A 141 0.82 0.89 11.42
CA ALA A 141 1.88 -0.07 11.22
C ALA A 141 1.31 -1.26 10.46
N VAL A 142 2.09 -1.80 9.52
CA VAL A 142 1.77 -3.04 8.81
C VAL A 142 2.96 -3.97 8.91
N ARG A 143 2.75 -5.20 9.38
CA ARG A 143 3.78 -6.20 9.62
C ARG A 143 3.61 -7.36 8.64
N LEU A 144 4.65 -7.70 7.90
CA LEU A 144 4.66 -8.84 6.98
C LEU A 144 5.57 -9.91 7.55
N VAL A 145 4.97 -11.02 7.96
CA VAL A 145 5.69 -12.15 8.56
C VAL A 145 5.52 -13.36 7.67
N VAL A 146 6.61 -14.07 7.39
CA VAL A 146 6.53 -15.35 6.66
C VAL A 146 6.24 -16.47 7.65
N GLU A 147 5.21 -17.25 7.36
CA GLU A 147 4.81 -18.42 8.14
C GLU A 147 5.65 -19.64 7.71
N PRO A 148 6.38 -20.29 8.64
CA PRO A 148 7.14 -21.50 8.34
C PRO A 148 6.27 -22.76 8.35
N LYS A 149 5.17 -22.74 7.58
CA LYS A 149 4.26 -23.89 7.42
C LYS A 149 5.02 -25.10 6.84
N PRO A 150 4.70 -26.34 7.26
CA PRO A 150 5.27 -27.54 6.67
C PRO A 150 5.13 -27.54 5.14
N ASP A 151 6.17 -27.98 4.43
CA ASP A 151 6.21 -28.11 2.97
C ASP A 151 6.05 -26.81 2.15
N LEU A 152 5.92 -25.65 2.80
CA LEU A 152 5.87 -24.35 2.14
C LEU A 152 7.22 -23.61 2.19
N PRO A 153 7.56 -22.82 1.15
CA PRO A 153 8.76 -22.00 1.15
C PRO A 153 8.74 -20.93 2.25
N THR A 154 9.92 -20.67 2.83
CA THR A 154 10.13 -19.59 3.83
C THR A 154 10.88 -18.38 3.28
N ASP A 155 11.25 -18.41 1.99
CA ASP A 155 11.81 -17.26 1.30
C ASP A 155 10.67 -16.35 0.82
N PRO A 156 10.54 -15.10 1.31
CA PRO A 156 9.49 -14.19 0.88
C PRO A 156 9.60 -13.77 -0.60
N GLN A 157 10.70 -14.09 -1.29
CA GLN A 157 10.82 -13.94 -2.75
C GLN A 157 10.10 -15.05 -3.52
N ASN A 158 9.75 -16.15 -2.86
CA ASN A 158 8.96 -17.21 -3.47
C ASN A 158 7.48 -16.87 -3.36
N VAL A 159 6.78 -16.81 -4.50
CA VAL A 159 5.35 -16.48 -4.57
C VAL A 159 4.44 -17.54 -3.91
N ARG A 160 4.97 -18.73 -3.62
CA ARG A 160 4.30 -19.79 -2.85
C ARG A 160 4.52 -19.68 -1.34
N ALA A 161 5.33 -18.73 -0.88
CA ALA A 161 5.47 -18.48 0.55
C ALA A 161 4.15 -17.98 1.12
N PHE A 162 3.81 -18.44 2.31
CA PHE A 162 2.63 -18.01 3.05
C PHE A 162 3.03 -16.87 3.98
N ILE A 163 2.40 -15.71 3.80
CA ILE A 163 2.81 -14.47 4.48
C ILE A 163 1.59 -13.84 5.14
N ASP A 164 1.68 -13.66 6.44
CA ASP A 164 0.63 -13.02 7.22
C ASP A 164 0.90 -11.51 7.28
N VAL A 165 -0.15 -10.74 7.02
CA VAL A 165 -0.14 -9.28 6.99
C VAL A 165 -1.02 -8.73 8.09
N PHE A 166 -0.39 -8.21 9.14
CA PHE A 166 -1.08 -7.59 10.28
C PHE A 166 -1.08 -6.07 10.11
N THR A 167 -2.28 -5.48 10.02
CA THR A 167 -2.48 -4.03 9.91
C THR A 167 -3.03 -3.48 11.22
N ASP A 168 -2.37 -2.48 11.81
CA ASP A 168 -2.78 -1.81 13.04
C ASP A 168 -2.86 -0.30 12.80
N LEU A 169 -4.05 0.29 12.93
CA LEU A 169 -4.30 1.71 12.70
C LEU A 169 -4.90 2.34 13.96
N SER A 170 -4.31 3.45 14.40
CA SER A 170 -4.77 4.22 15.57
C SER A 170 -5.20 5.63 15.16
N ASN A 171 -6.35 6.03 15.67
CA ASN A 171 -7.06 7.29 15.50
C ASN A 171 -7.90 7.48 14.21
N LEU A 172 -8.35 6.39 13.58
CA LEU A 172 -9.32 6.44 12.48
C LEU A 172 -10.76 6.28 12.97
N PHE A 173 -11.67 7.15 12.54
CA PHE A 173 -13.07 7.01 12.95
C PHE A 173 -13.76 5.84 12.27
N VAL A 174 -14.76 5.26 12.96
CA VAL A 174 -15.77 4.45 12.29
C VAL A 174 -16.44 5.30 11.22
N ILE A 175 -16.64 4.72 10.04
CA ILE A 175 -17.28 5.42 8.93
C ILE A 175 -18.77 5.53 9.21
N ASN A 176 -19.28 6.76 9.26
CA ASN A 176 -20.71 7.02 9.41
C ASN A 176 -21.46 6.56 8.14
N ASN A 177 -22.61 5.90 8.36
CA ASN A 177 -23.59 5.38 7.39
C ASN A 177 -23.33 5.71 5.90
N GLU A 178 -22.72 4.75 5.18
CA GLU A 178 -22.69 4.63 3.70
C GLU A 178 -22.12 3.25 3.27
N SER A 179 -22.14 2.26 4.17
CA SER A 179 -21.46 0.96 4.00
C SER A 179 -19.96 1.08 3.64
N GLY A 180 -19.28 2.16 4.00
CA GLY A 180 -17.87 2.37 3.68
C GLY A 180 -16.90 1.62 4.61
N TRP A 181 -15.68 1.42 4.13
CA TRP A 181 -14.58 0.75 4.83
C TRP A 181 -13.26 1.48 4.62
N TYR A 182 -12.25 1.13 5.42
CA TYR A 182 -10.87 1.42 5.07
C TYR A 182 -10.31 0.26 4.27
N GLU A 183 -9.49 0.55 3.27
CA GLU A 183 -8.86 -0.47 2.44
C GLU A 183 -7.35 -0.29 2.44
N GLY A 184 -6.64 -1.38 2.75
CA GLY A 184 -5.19 -1.43 2.68
C GLY A 184 -4.73 -1.77 1.27
N TRP A 185 -3.67 -1.12 0.81
CA TRP A 185 -3.10 -1.35 -0.51
C TRP A 185 -1.60 -1.59 -0.41
N MET A 186 -1.15 -2.79 -0.76
CA MET A 186 0.24 -3.04 -1.08
C MET A 186 0.50 -2.55 -2.51
N ILE A 187 1.53 -1.73 -2.69
CA ILE A 187 1.78 -1.04 -3.96
C ILE A 187 3.17 -1.38 -4.50
N HIS A 188 3.18 -1.94 -5.70
CA HIS A 188 4.37 -2.12 -6.52
C HIS A 188 4.41 -0.99 -7.56
N ASP A 189 5.55 -0.33 -7.71
CA ASP A 189 5.71 0.72 -8.72
C ASP A 189 6.41 0.13 -9.95
N LEU A 190 5.87 0.40 -11.14
CA LEU A 190 6.39 -0.17 -12.38
C LEU A 190 7.86 0.23 -12.57
N GLU A 191 8.71 -0.77 -12.78
CA GLU A 191 10.13 -0.60 -13.09
C GLU A 191 10.39 -0.80 -14.58
N VAL A 192 11.37 -0.07 -15.13
CA VAL A 192 11.84 -0.27 -16.49
C VAL A 192 12.53 -1.64 -16.56
N PRO A 193 12.02 -2.58 -17.37
CA PRO A 193 12.52 -3.95 -17.37
C PRO A 193 13.88 -4.05 -18.07
N ALA A 194 14.51 -5.23 -17.96
CA ALA A 194 15.72 -5.53 -18.73
C ALA A 194 15.43 -5.60 -20.23
N VAL A 195 16.46 -5.31 -21.04
CA VAL A 195 16.40 -5.44 -22.50
C VAL A 195 16.70 -6.88 -22.90
N ALA A 196 15.85 -7.46 -23.77
CA ALA A 196 16.05 -8.77 -24.36
C ALA A 196 15.82 -8.75 -25.88
N ALA A 197 16.19 -9.84 -26.54
CA ALA A 197 15.82 -10.07 -27.93
C ALA A 197 14.29 -10.22 -28.06
N PRO A 198 13.67 -9.69 -29.12
CA PRO A 198 12.25 -9.90 -29.33
C PRO A 198 11.93 -11.38 -29.59
N ASN A 199 10.68 -11.75 -29.36
CA ASN A 199 10.07 -12.97 -29.85
C ASN A 199 10.07 -13.00 -31.39
N ALA A 200 9.75 -14.17 -31.95
CA ALA A 200 9.69 -14.36 -33.41
C ALA A 200 8.66 -13.44 -34.10
N ASP A 201 7.62 -13.01 -33.39
CA ASP A 201 6.61 -12.06 -33.86
C ASP A 201 7.02 -10.59 -33.71
N GLY A 202 8.23 -10.32 -33.21
CA GLY A 202 8.76 -8.98 -32.97
C GLY A 202 8.36 -8.36 -31.63
N ARG A 203 7.53 -9.03 -30.83
CA ARG A 203 7.10 -8.54 -29.51
C ARG A 203 8.17 -8.78 -28.43
N ALA A 204 8.12 -8.03 -27.34
CA ALA A 204 8.99 -8.28 -26.20
C ALA A 204 8.68 -9.62 -25.51
N GLN A 205 9.70 -10.26 -24.95
CA GLN A 205 9.52 -11.44 -24.09
C GLN A 205 8.88 -11.03 -22.76
N PHE A 206 8.18 -11.97 -22.10
CA PHE A 206 7.59 -11.76 -20.76
C PHE A 206 8.63 -11.17 -19.81
N GLY A 207 8.27 -10.11 -19.08
CA GLY A 207 9.15 -9.47 -18.10
C GLY A 207 10.20 -8.51 -18.68
N THR A 208 10.31 -8.40 -20.01
CA THR A 208 11.39 -7.66 -20.70
C THR A 208 10.85 -6.55 -21.61
N MET A 209 11.76 -5.78 -22.22
CA MET A 209 11.49 -4.91 -23.36
C MET A 209 12.51 -5.15 -24.49
N THR A 210 12.20 -4.72 -25.70
CA THR A 210 13.14 -4.79 -26.83
C THR A 210 14.14 -3.63 -26.82
N ALA A 211 15.21 -3.73 -27.63
CA ALA A 211 16.15 -2.63 -27.81
C ALA A 211 15.49 -1.37 -28.43
N ALA A 212 14.47 -1.55 -29.27
CA ALA A 212 13.72 -0.45 -29.87
C ALA A 212 12.86 0.27 -28.81
N ASP A 213 12.24 -0.47 -27.90
CA ASP A 213 11.50 0.12 -26.77
C ASP A 213 12.45 0.91 -25.87
N ALA A 214 13.61 0.34 -25.52
CA ALA A 214 14.61 1.01 -24.70
C ALA A 214 15.08 2.33 -25.33
N ALA A 215 15.26 2.36 -26.65
CA ALA A 215 15.61 3.58 -27.38
C ALA A 215 14.49 4.62 -27.36
N ALA A 216 13.23 4.19 -27.52
CA ALA A 216 12.06 5.07 -27.45
C ALA A 216 11.88 5.66 -26.04
N LEU A 217 11.99 4.84 -25.00
CA LEU A 217 11.92 5.28 -23.61
C LEU A 217 13.05 6.24 -23.24
N ARG A 218 14.27 5.94 -23.69
CA ARG A 218 15.42 6.81 -23.47
C ARG A 218 15.24 8.17 -24.14
N ALA A 219 14.44 8.28 -25.21
CA ALA A 219 14.17 9.57 -25.85
C ALA A 219 13.13 10.43 -25.09
N MET A 220 12.46 9.90 -24.06
CA MET A 220 11.47 10.65 -23.28
C MET A 220 12.11 11.60 -22.27
N GLY A 221 11.48 12.76 -22.07
CA GLY A 221 11.76 13.69 -20.98
C GLY A 221 13.24 13.97 -20.75
N SER A 222 13.68 13.80 -19.51
CA SER A 222 15.07 13.94 -19.08
C SER A 222 15.85 12.61 -19.04
N HIS A 223 15.44 11.62 -19.85
CA HIS A 223 16.12 10.33 -19.98
C HIS A 223 16.14 9.48 -18.69
N ASN A 224 15.13 9.60 -17.82
CA ASN A 224 15.07 8.80 -16.58
C ASN A 224 14.86 7.30 -16.84
N ASN A 225 14.10 6.95 -17.88
CA ASN A 225 13.62 5.58 -18.13
C ASN A 225 14.72 4.66 -18.67
N GLU A 226 15.62 4.23 -17.79
CA GLU A 226 16.66 3.23 -18.06
C GLU A 226 16.39 1.94 -17.27
N PRO A 227 16.82 0.75 -17.76
CA PRO A 227 16.61 -0.52 -17.07
C PRO A 227 16.97 -0.50 -15.59
N GLY A 228 16.09 -1.05 -14.75
CA GLY A 228 16.25 -1.13 -13.29
C GLY A 228 15.87 0.15 -12.52
N LYS A 229 15.47 1.22 -13.20
CA LYS A 229 14.89 2.41 -12.57
C LYS A 229 13.36 2.32 -12.51
N LEU A 230 12.75 3.12 -11.62
CA LEU A 230 11.32 3.37 -11.65
C LEU A 230 10.94 4.00 -12.99
N PHE A 231 9.92 3.44 -13.63
CA PHE A 231 9.34 3.99 -14.85
C PHE A 231 8.57 5.28 -14.52
N THR A 232 8.76 6.30 -15.35
CA THR A 232 7.99 7.55 -15.31
C THR A 232 7.30 7.82 -16.64
N MET A 233 6.02 8.18 -16.59
CA MET A 233 5.19 8.43 -17.77
C MET A 233 5.70 9.57 -18.65
N ASP A 234 6.48 10.49 -18.08
CA ASP A 234 7.03 11.67 -18.76
C ASP A 234 8.54 11.56 -19.06
N GLY A 235 9.21 10.49 -18.61
CA GLY A 235 10.65 10.31 -18.74
C GLY A 235 11.50 11.24 -17.86
N ASN A 236 10.88 11.99 -16.94
CA ASN A 236 11.59 12.83 -15.97
C ASN A 236 11.91 12.03 -14.70
N ALA A 237 12.61 12.66 -13.75
CA ALA A 237 12.89 12.06 -12.45
C ALA A 237 11.60 11.57 -11.75
N PRO A 238 11.65 10.45 -10.98
CA PRO A 238 10.48 9.94 -10.29
C PRO A 238 9.91 10.97 -9.31
N HIS A 239 8.63 11.25 -9.47
CA HIS A 239 7.82 12.06 -8.57
C HIS A 239 6.77 11.14 -7.95
N LEU A 240 7.08 10.66 -6.75
CA LEU A 240 6.14 9.89 -5.92
C LEU A 240 5.03 10.81 -5.39
N PRO A 241 3.87 10.24 -5.00
CA PRO A 241 2.85 10.98 -4.27
C PRO A 241 3.45 11.78 -3.10
N SER A 242 3.08 13.05 -3.00
CA SER A 242 3.65 13.96 -2.02
C SER A 242 2.64 14.99 -1.51
N SER A 243 2.90 15.58 -0.34
CA SER A 243 2.10 16.70 0.19
C SER A 243 2.18 17.98 -0.65
N SER A 244 3.11 18.04 -1.61
CA SER A 244 3.27 19.17 -2.54
C SER A 244 2.56 18.96 -3.87
N ASP A 245 1.85 17.84 -4.02
CA ASP A 245 1.00 17.57 -5.17
C ASP A 245 -0.21 18.49 -5.13
N GLN A 246 -0.79 18.75 -6.30
CA GLN A 246 -1.99 19.55 -6.44
C GLN A 246 -2.78 19.02 -7.63
N PHE A 247 -3.87 18.32 -7.39
CA PHE A 247 -4.68 17.84 -8.51
C PHE A 247 -5.47 18.99 -9.19
N PRO A 248 -5.62 18.99 -10.53
CA PRO A 248 -4.98 18.09 -11.49
C PRO A 248 -3.60 18.56 -11.97
N SER A 249 -3.12 19.73 -11.52
CA SER A 249 -1.95 20.44 -12.09
C SER A 249 -0.59 19.79 -11.84
N ARG A 250 -0.41 19.09 -10.71
CA ARG A 250 0.82 18.41 -10.33
C ARG A 250 0.50 17.10 -9.64
N GLN A 251 0.88 15.99 -10.25
CA GLN A 251 0.59 14.65 -9.78
C GLN A 251 1.80 13.74 -9.95
N THR A 252 1.76 12.59 -9.28
CA THR A 252 2.71 11.49 -9.48
C THR A 252 2.91 11.18 -10.96
N ASN A 253 4.16 10.96 -11.38
CA ASN A 253 4.49 10.54 -12.75
C ASN A 253 4.86 9.05 -12.86
N ILE A 254 4.81 8.30 -11.75
CA ILE A 254 5.01 6.84 -11.74
C ILE A 254 3.71 6.08 -11.97
N VAL A 255 3.82 4.79 -12.33
CA VAL A 255 2.68 3.90 -12.58
C VAL A 255 2.60 2.83 -11.49
N PRO A 256 1.60 2.88 -10.57
CA PRO A 256 1.45 1.90 -9.50
C PRO A 256 0.61 0.68 -9.93
N ILE A 257 0.97 -0.49 -9.40
CA ILE A 257 0.19 -1.72 -9.36
C ILE A 257 -0.26 -1.92 -7.92
N GLN A 258 -1.57 -2.02 -7.69
CA GLN A 258 -2.13 -1.99 -6.35
C GLN A 258 -2.88 -3.26 -6.03
N LEU A 259 -2.36 -3.96 -5.04
CA LEU A 259 -2.95 -5.15 -4.48
C LEU A 259 -3.76 -4.77 -3.24
N SER A 260 -5.04 -5.11 -3.25
CA SER A 260 -5.93 -4.90 -2.10
C SER A 260 -5.60 -5.91 -1.00
N MET A 261 -5.50 -5.43 0.24
CA MET A 261 -5.35 -6.23 1.47
C MET A 261 -6.69 -6.46 2.16
N GLY A 262 -7.78 -6.26 1.44
CA GLY A 262 -9.12 -6.32 1.99
C GLY A 262 -9.54 -5.06 2.74
N ALA A 263 -10.83 -5.07 3.05
CA ALA A 263 -11.54 -4.00 3.74
C ALA A 263 -11.52 -4.24 5.25
N VAL A 264 -11.22 -3.20 6.02
CA VAL A 264 -11.31 -3.20 7.49
C VAL A 264 -12.21 -2.07 7.96
N ASN A 265 -12.99 -2.34 9.00
CA ASN A 265 -13.70 -1.30 9.76
C ASN A 265 -13.16 -1.26 11.19
N CYS A 266 -13.34 -0.12 11.86
CA CYS A 266 -12.76 0.10 13.18
C CYS A 266 -13.62 -0.54 14.26
N MET A 267 -12.99 -1.27 15.18
CA MET A 267 -13.69 -2.16 16.11
C MET A 267 -14.40 -1.44 17.27
N GLN A 268 -14.12 -0.15 17.54
CA GLN A 268 -14.92 0.68 18.45
C GLN A 268 -14.53 2.17 18.46
N GLN A 269 -14.56 2.85 17.29
CA GLN A 269 -13.93 4.17 17.07
C GLN A 269 -12.42 4.16 17.33
N THR A 270 -11.68 4.86 16.48
CA THR A 270 -10.23 5.12 16.61
C THR A 270 -9.30 3.92 16.41
N ASP A 271 -9.70 2.67 16.63
CA ASP A 271 -8.82 1.51 16.38
C ASP A 271 -9.34 0.59 15.27
N CYS A 272 -8.52 0.35 14.26
CA CYS A 272 -8.85 -0.51 13.13
C CYS A 272 -7.70 -1.49 12.94
N HIS A 273 -8.00 -2.78 13.11
CA HIS A 273 -7.04 -3.86 13.00
C HIS A 273 -7.51 -4.85 11.94
N GLY A 274 -6.60 -5.26 11.06
CA GLY A 274 -6.89 -6.18 9.96
C GLY A 274 -5.83 -7.27 9.85
N TYR A 275 -6.28 -8.46 9.47
CA TYR A 275 -5.46 -9.62 9.12
C TYR A 275 -5.71 -9.95 7.66
N TRP A 276 -4.67 -10.31 6.93
CA TRP A 276 -4.77 -10.76 5.54
C TRP A 276 -3.61 -11.70 5.20
N GLU A 277 -3.89 -12.69 4.37
CA GLU A 277 -2.90 -13.66 3.89
C GLU A 277 -2.38 -13.25 2.51
N PHE A 278 -1.08 -13.00 2.39
CA PHE A 278 -0.41 -12.82 1.10
C PHE A 278 0.12 -14.18 0.62
N ASN A 279 -0.43 -14.66 -0.49
CA ASN A 279 0.08 -15.81 -1.24
C ASN A 279 -0.43 -15.73 -2.70
N TYR A 280 -0.16 -16.73 -3.53
CA TYR A 280 -0.57 -16.71 -4.94
C TYR A 280 -2.11 -16.75 -5.16
N THR A 281 -2.91 -17.20 -4.20
CA THR A 281 -4.38 -17.23 -4.31
C THR A 281 -4.99 -15.85 -4.05
N THR A 282 -4.30 -15.01 -3.28
CA THR A 282 -4.77 -13.66 -2.90
C THR A 282 -4.02 -12.52 -3.62
N ASN A 283 -2.87 -12.81 -4.25
CA ASN A 283 -2.03 -11.86 -5.00
C ASN A 283 -2.57 -11.52 -6.40
N TRP A 284 -3.80 -11.00 -6.44
CA TRP A 284 -4.57 -10.69 -7.64
C TRP A 284 -4.98 -9.21 -7.67
N ILE A 285 -4.79 -8.57 -8.81
CA ILE A 285 -4.99 -7.13 -9.06
C ILE A 285 -6.32 -6.90 -9.76
N HIS A 286 -7.01 -5.83 -9.37
CA HIS A 286 -8.27 -5.41 -9.98
C HIS A 286 -8.12 -5.27 -11.52
N PRO A 287 -9.21 -5.39 -12.28
CA PRO A 287 -9.13 -5.34 -13.73
C PRO A 287 -8.64 -3.97 -14.21
N LEU A 288 -7.45 -3.92 -14.81
CA LEU A 288 -6.81 -2.67 -15.20
C LEU A 288 -7.58 -1.91 -16.28
N TYR A 289 -8.47 -2.53 -17.05
CA TYR A 289 -9.31 -1.78 -17.98
C TYR A 289 -10.31 -0.83 -17.28
N GLU A 290 -10.48 -0.92 -15.96
CA GLU A 290 -11.25 0.05 -15.18
C GLU A 290 -10.50 1.36 -14.92
N LEU A 291 -9.16 1.37 -15.00
CA LEU A 291 -8.34 2.55 -14.66
C LEU A 291 -8.84 3.86 -15.30
N PRO A 292 -9.22 3.90 -16.60
CA PRO A 292 -9.70 5.13 -17.26
C PRO A 292 -11.00 5.71 -16.68
N PHE A 293 -11.74 4.93 -15.89
CA PHE A 293 -13.05 5.25 -15.35
C PHE A 293 -13.02 5.55 -13.85
N THR A 294 -11.83 5.58 -13.26
CA THR A 294 -11.65 5.92 -11.84
C THR A 294 -11.33 7.40 -11.61
N GLY A 295 -11.01 8.13 -12.69
CA GLY A 295 -10.65 9.55 -12.68
C GLY A 295 -9.19 9.85 -12.35
N GLY A 296 -8.40 8.84 -11.99
CA GLY A 296 -7.10 9.08 -11.37
C GLY A 296 -5.88 9.11 -12.28
N ILE A 297 -6.04 8.81 -13.55
CA ILE A 297 -4.98 8.93 -14.56
C ILE A 297 -5.11 10.33 -15.20
N PRO A 298 -4.01 11.06 -15.46
CA PRO A 298 -4.08 12.37 -16.09
C PRO A 298 -4.98 12.37 -17.35
N GLY A 299 -5.91 13.33 -17.43
CA GLY A 299 -6.88 13.47 -18.52
C GLY A 299 -8.15 12.63 -18.37
N THR A 300 -8.19 11.63 -17.48
CA THR A 300 -9.37 10.76 -17.30
C THR A 300 -10.48 11.42 -16.47
N PHE A 301 -10.11 12.28 -15.52
CA PHE A 301 -11.07 13.10 -14.79
C PHE A 301 -11.76 14.11 -15.71
N GLU A 302 -10.97 14.85 -16.49
CA GLU A 302 -11.45 15.88 -17.42
C GLU A 302 -12.33 15.28 -18.52
N ALA A 303 -12.10 14.01 -18.85
CA ALA A 303 -12.95 13.26 -19.78
C ALA A 303 -14.37 12.98 -19.23
N GLY A 304 -14.60 13.12 -17.92
CA GLY A 304 -15.94 13.02 -17.31
C GLY A 304 -16.54 11.62 -17.29
N ASN A 305 -15.72 10.57 -17.45
CA ASN A 305 -16.18 9.17 -17.57
C ASN A 305 -16.10 8.39 -16.25
N ILE A 306 -16.05 9.06 -15.11
CA ILE A 306 -15.93 8.37 -13.81
C ILE A 306 -17.15 7.46 -13.60
N GLY A 307 -16.89 6.18 -13.29
CA GLY A 307 -17.93 5.17 -13.09
C GLY A 307 -18.64 4.70 -14.37
N ALA A 308 -18.19 5.10 -15.57
CA ALA A 308 -18.87 4.76 -16.82
C ALA A 308 -18.70 3.29 -17.26
N LEU A 309 -17.77 2.55 -16.65
CA LEU A 309 -17.56 1.13 -16.88
C LEU A 309 -17.32 0.42 -15.56
N SER A 310 -18.10 -0.62 -15.26
CA SER A 310 -17.90 -1.47 -14.07
C SER A 310 -17.68 -2.93 -14.49
N SER A 311 -16.72 -3.62 -13.88
CA SER A 311 -16.36 -5.02 -14.17
C SER A 311 -17.29 -6.05 -13.53
N LEU A 312 -18.55 -5.70 -13.22
CA LEU A 312 -19.53 -6.61 -12.59
C LEU A 312 -19.67 -7.95 -13.34
N ILE A 313 -19.44 -7.94 -14.65
CA ILE A 313 -19.39 -9.13 -15.50
C ILE A 313 -17.95 -9.27 -15.99
N PRO A 314 -17.19 -10.26 -15.48
CA PRO A 314 -15.78 -10.43 -15.84
C PRO A 314 -15.66 -10.78 -17.33
N GLY A 315 -14.61 -10.30 -17.97
CA GLY A 315 -14.25 -10.51 -19.37
C GLY A 315 -12.96 -9.74 -19.66
N SER A 316 -12.49 -9.74 -20.91
CA SER A 316 -11.19 -9.15 -21.23
C SER A 316 -11.25 -7.63 -21.50
N GLY A 317 -12.22 -6.94 -20.91
CA GLY A 317 -12.42 -5.49 -21.04
C GLY A 317 -13.08 -5.03 -22.36
N PRO A 318 -13.11 -3.71 -22.61
CA PRO A 318 -13.86 -3.10 -23.72
C PRO A 318 -13.48 -3.57 -25.13
N ALA A 319 -12.23 -3.99 -25.33
CA ALA A 319 -11.70 -4.40 -26.63
C ALA A 319 -11.81 -5.91 -26.91
N GLY A 320 -12.29 -6.72 -25.95
CA GLY A 320 -12.30 -8.18 -26.12
C GLY A 320 -13.63 -8.84 -25.78
N VAL A 321 -13.54 -9.98 -25.10
CA VAL A 321 -14.68 -10.89 -24.87
C VAL A 321 -15.66 -10.25 -23.91
N LYS A 322 -16.94 -10.23 -24.31
CA LYS A 322 -18.07 -9.83 -23.48
C LYS A 322 -18.80 -11.06 -23.00
N ASN A 323 -18.75 -11.30 -21.70
CA ASN A 323 -19.39 -12.47 -21.12
C ASN A 323 -20.89 -12.29 -20.86
N ASN A 324 -21.58 -13.41 -20.80
CA ASN A 324 -23.01 -13.45 -20.54
C ASN A 324 -23.29 -13.13 -19.06
N PRO A 325 -24.09 -12.09 -18.72
CA PRO A 325 -24.46 -11.78 -17.34
C PRO A 325 -25.16 -12.92 -16.61
N ILE A 326 -25.80 -13.85 -17.32
CA ILE A 326 -26.46 -15.00 -16.68
C ILE A 326 -25.43 -16.04 -16.23
N GLY A 327 -24.36 -16.24 -17.03
CA GLY A 327 -23.32 -17.23 -16.75
C GLY A 327 -22.17 -16.70 -15.90
N TYR A 328 -21.84 -15.42 -16.03
CA TYR A 328 -20.71 -14.78 -15.34
C TYR A 328 -21.14 -13.69 -14.35
N GLY A 329 -22.40 -13.27 -14.40
CA GLY A 329 -22.97 -12.46 -13.33
C GLY A 329 -23.17 -13.31 -12.09
N ASP A 330 -23.11 -12.66 -10.93
CA ASP A 330 -23.21 -13.28 -9.61
C ASP A 330 -24.59 -13.89 -9.39
N ASN A 331 -24.82 -15.08 -9.94
CA ASN A 331 -26.08 -15.80 -9.85
C ASN A 331 -26.37 -16.15 -8.39
N PRO A 332 -27.41 -15.58 -7.75
CA PRO A 332 -27.71 -15.87 -6.35
C PRO A 332 -28.22 -17.30 -6.13
N ASN A 333 -28.59 -18.02 -7.20
CA ASN A 333 -29.13 -19.37 -7.13
C ASN A 333 -28.02 -20.42 -7.28
N THR A 334 -27.91 -21.31 -6.29
CA THR A 334 -27.02 -22.48 -6.29
C THR A 334 -27.71 -23.77 -6.75
N ALA A 335 -29.01 -23.72 -7.05
CA ALA A 335 -29.80 -24.89 -7.43
C ALA A 335 -30.08 -24.95 -8.94
N GLY A 336 -29.67 -26.03 -9.61
CA GLY A 336 -30.29 -26.46 -10.87
C GLY A 336 -29.57 -26.19 -12.19
N THR A 337 -28.37 -25.60 -12.22
CA THR A 337 -27.56 -25.49 -13.46
C THR A 337 -26.05 -25.60 -13.18
N LEU A 338 -25.33 -26.07 -14.22
CA LEU A 338 -23.88 -26.22 -14.53
C LEU A 338 -22.84 -25.77 -13.48
N GLN A 339 -21.65 -26.39 -13.50
CA GLN A 339 -20.46 -26.09 -12.68
C GLN A 339 -20.41 -24.67 -12.12
N ALA A 340 -20.19 -24.56 -10.80
CA ALA A 340 -20.02 -23.29 -10.10
C ALA A 340 -21.22 -22.30 -10.20
N SER A 341 -22.45 -22.83 -10.14
CA SER A 341 -23.64 -22.02 -9.81
C SER A 341 -23.59 -21.49 -8.38
N GLY A 342 -24.03 -20.24 -8.19
CA GLY A 342 -24.04 -19.53 -6.92
C GLY A 342 -23.30 -18.19 -6.94
N PRO A 343 -23.35 -17.44 -5.82
CA PRO A 343 -22.56 -16.23 -5.64
C PRO A 343 -21.08 -16.50 -5.95
N ARG A 344 -20.39 -15.50 -6.52
CA ARG A 344 -18.94 -15.59 -6.67
C ARG A 344 -18.30 -15.71 -5.30
N ASP A 345 -17.39 -16.65 -5.19
CA ASP A 345 -16.71 -16.99 -3.95
C ASP A 345 -15.24 -17.27 -4.28
N PRO A 346 -14.39 -16.24 -4.24
CA PRO A 346 -12.96 -16.40 -4.52
C PRO A 346 -12.27 -17.44 -3.63
N ASP A 347 -12.82 -17.74 -2.44
CA ASP A 347 -12.26 -18.74 -1.52
C ASP A 347 -12.40 -20.18 -2.05
N LYS A 348 -13.25 -20.40 -3.07
CA LYS A 348 -13.29 -21.68 -3.81
C LYS A 348 -12.02 -21.93 -4.63
N PHE A 349 -11.06 -21.00 -4.66
CA PHE A 349 -9.75 -21.22 -5.26
C PHE A 349 -9.12 -22.53 -4.79
N ASP A 350 -9.23 -22.82 -3.49
CA ASP A 350 -8.59 -23.95 -2.83
C ASP A 350 -9.40 -25.26 -2.89
N ALA A 351 -10.43 -25.33 -3.74
CA ALA A 351 -11.20 -26.57 -3.89
C ALA A 351 -10.34 -27.68 -4.54
N ASP A 352 -10.37 -28.88 -3.95
CA ASP A 352 -9.69 -30.08 -4.46
C ASP A 352 -10.21 -30.55 -5.83
N VAL A 353 -11.44 -30.16 -6.17
CA VAL A 353 -12.09 -30.52 -7.43
C VAL A 353 -12.12 -29.28 -8.32
N ASP A 354 -11.33 -29.27 -9.39
CA ASP A 354 -11.22 -28.12 -10.32
C ASP A 354 -12.58 -27.60 -10.80
N ALA A 355 -13.54 -28.50 -11.04
CA ALA A 355 -14.91 -28.16 -11.43
C ALA A 355 -15.70 -27.34 -10.39
N GLN A 356 -15.19 -27.22 -9.17
CA GLN A 356 -15.76 -26.46 -8.06
C GLN A 356 -14.99 -25.16 -7.80
N ARG A 357 -13.82 -24.97 -8.40
CA ARG A 357 -13.03 -23.74 -8.26
C ARG A 357 -13.73 -22.56 -8.91
N GLU A 358 -13.49 -21.36 -8.38
CA GLU A 358 -14.07 -20.14 -8.94
C GLU A 358 -13.52 -19.87 -10.35
N TYR A 359 -14.42 -19.83 -11.33
CA TYR A 359 -14.07 -19.63 -12.74
C TYR A 359 -14.35 -18.19 -13.22
N ARG A 360 -15.05 -17.37 -12.42
CA ARG A 360 -15.47 -16.00 -12.78
C ARG A 360 -14.69 -14.94 -12.00
N GLN A 361 -13.38 -15.14 -11.86
CA GLN A 361 -12.53 -14.17 -11.18
C GLN A 361 -12.57 -12.83 -11.94
N ARG A 362 -12.73 -11.73 -11.20
CA ARG A 362 -12.69 -10.37 -11.79
C ARG A 362 -11.27 -9.81 -11.83
N PHE A 363 -10.41 -10.34 -10.98
CA PHE A 363 -9.03 -9.91 -10.82
C PHE A 363 -8.12 -10.69 -11.78
N ILE A 364 -6.87 -10.24 -11.90
CA ILE A 364 -5.80 -10.91 -12.64
C ILE A 364 -4.55 -11.05 -11.76
N PRO A 365 -3.70 -12.07 -11.95
CA PRO A 365 -2.45 -12.20 -11.18
C PRO A 365 -1.56 -10.95 -11.28
N SER A 366 -0.84 -10.58 -10.21
CA SER A 366 -0.12 -9.30 -10.15
C SER A 366 1.06 -9.15 -11.13
N GLY A 367 1.73 -10.24 -11.47
CA GLY A 367 2.74 -10.27 -12.54
C GLY A 367 2.10 -10.13 -13.93
N LEU A 368 0.89 -10.66 -14.14
CA LEU A 368 0.14 -10.42 -15.39
C LEU A 368 -0.28 -8.95 -15.51
N ALA A 369 -0.75 -8.35 -14.41
CA ALA A 369 -1.04 -6.92 -14.34
C ALA A 369 0.21 -6.08 -14.69
N ARG A 370 1.39 -6.48 -14.21
CA ARG A 370 2.65 -5.85 -14.58
C ARG A 370 2.91 -5.93 -16.09
N GLU A 371 2.73 -7.08 -16.72
CA GLU A 371 2.92 -7.21 -18.17
C GLU A 371 1.97 -6.33 -18.99
N ILE A 372 0.70 -6.20 -18.57
CA ILE A 372 -0.27 -5.32 -19.22
C ILE A 372 0.20 -3.87 -19.16
N LEU A 373 0.71 -3.43 -18.01
CA LEU A 373 1.24 -2.07 -17.86
C LEU A 373 2.56 -1.87 -18.62
N LEU A 374 3.40 -2.92 -18.78
CA LEU A 374 4.56 -2.84 -19.66
C LEU A 374 4.14 -2.63 -21.12
N ASP A 375 3.15 -3.36 -21.63
CA ASP A 375 2.63 -3.15 -22.98
C ASP A 375 1.99 -1.76 -23.16
N THR A 376 1.30 -1.30 -22.12
CA THR A 376 0.63 0.01 -22.13
C THR A 376 1.63 1.17 -22.13
N TYR A 377 2.67 1.13 -21.29
CA TYR A 377 3.50 2.30 -21.00
C TYR A 377 4.98 2.17 -21.40
N VAL A 378 5.53 0.96 -21.45
CA VAL A 378 6.98 0.73 -21.59
C VAL A 378 7.34 0.27 -23.00
N ARG A 379 6.58 -0.65 -23.58
CA ARG A 379 6.88 -1.30 -24.87
C ARG A 379 6.41 -0.46 -26.07
N LEU A 380 6.86 0.79 -26.11
CA LEU A 380 6.39 1.82 -27.03
C LEU A 380 6.58 1.49 -28.52
N ALA A 381 7.55 0.63 -28.85
CA ALA A 381 7.86 0.23 -30.22
C ALA A 381 7.38 -1.19 -30.54
N SER A 382 7.51 -2.13 -29.59
CA SER A 382 7.19 -3.55 -29.82
C SER A 382 5.71 -3.90 -29.60
N PHE A 383 4.95 -3.04 -28.93
CA PHE A 383 3.51 -3.20 -28.72
C PHE A 383 2.77 -1.98 -29.25
N GLU A 384 1.95 -2.18 -30.28
CA GLU A 384 1.03 -1.19 -30.88
C GLU A 384 1.57 0.25 -30.94
N PRO A 385 2.65 0.49 -31.70
CA PRO A 385 3.26 1.82 -31.79
C PRO A 385 2.26 2.85 -32.33
N GLY A 386 2.15 3.98 -31.62
CA GLY A 386 1.27 5.10 -31.98
C GLY A 386 -0.18 4.99 -31.48
N VAL A 387 -0.59 3.86 -30.88
CA VAL A 387 -1.91 3.74 -30.24
C VAL A 387 -1.90 4.48 -28.90
N ALA A 388 -2.91 5.31 -28.66
CA ALA A 388 -3.02 6.14 -27.46
C ALA A 388 -3.81 5.44 -26.34
N PHE A 389 -3.61 5.92 -25.12
CA PHE A 389 -4.49 5.61 -23.98
C PHE A 389 -5.90 6.20 -24.20
N PRO A 390 -7.01 5.52 -23.80
CA PRO A 390 -7.06 4.24 -23.10
C PRO A 390 -7.07 3.01 -24.02
N GLN A 391 -7.19 3.18 -25.34
CA GLN A 391 -7.32 2.05 -26.27
C GLN A 391 -6.16 1.06 -26.13
N ARG A 392 -4.92 1.57 -26.08
CA ARG A 392 -3.72 0.75 -25.87
C ARG A 392 -3.76 -0.12 -24.61
N LEU A 393 -4.36 0.37 -23.54
CA LEU A 393 -4.52 -0.39 -22.29
C LEU A 393 -5.53 -1.53 -22.48
N TYR A 394 -6.64 -1.28 -23.18
CA TYR A 394 -7.63 -2.31 -23.47
C TYR A 394 -7.03 -3.41 -24.34
N ASP A 395 -6.28 -3.04 -25.37
CA ASP A 395 -5.64 -4.00 -26.28
C ASP A 395 -4.52 -4.78 -25.57
N ALA A 396 -3.73 -4.13 -24.71
CA ALA A 396 -2.74 -4.78 -23.84
C ALA A 396 -3.39 -5.79 -22.88
N TYR A 397 -4.51 -5.42 -22.26
CA TYR A 397 -5.25 -6.32 -21.36
C TYR A 397 -5.70 -7.58 -22.10
N VAL A 398 -6.35 -7.41 -23.26
CA VAL A 398 -6.79 -8.53 -24.12
C VAL A 398 -5.59 -9.40 -24.51
N ALA A 399 -4.53 -8.79 -25.03
CA ALA A 399 -3.37 -9.51 -25.56
C ALA A 399 -2.66 -10.34 -24.48
N GLN A 400 -2.55 -9.84 -23.25
CA GLN A 400 -1.90 -10.58 -22.17
C GLN A 400 -2.82 -11.63 -21.53
N VAL A 401 -4.12 -11.34 -21.37
CA VAL A 401 -5.10 -12.33 -20.89
C VAL A 401 -5.17 -13.53 -21.84
N GLN A 402 -5.23 -13.31 -23.15
CA GLN A 402 -5.27 -14.38 -24.16
C GLN A 402 -4.07 -15.36 -24.12
N ARG A 403 -2.96 -14.98 -23.50
CA ARG A 403 -1.79 -15.88 -23.37
C ARG A 403 -1.95 -16.89 -22.25
N VAL A 404 -2.85 -16.61 -21.30
CA VAL A 404 -3.08 -17.42 -20.09
C VAL A 404 -4.45 -18.07 -20.13
N ASP A 405 -5.47 -17.37 -20.63
CA ASP A 405 -6.83 -17.85 -20.86
C ASP A 405 -6.82 -19.02 -21.85
N GLN A 406 -7.11 -20.22 -21.37
CA GLN A 406 -7.03 -21.46 -22.13
C GLN A 406 -8.36 -21.80 -22.82
N ASN A 407 -9.46 -21.25 -22.31
CA ASN A 407 -10.81 -21.56 -22.78
C ASN A 407 -11.39 -20.46 -23.71
N GLY A 408 -10.73 -19.29 -23.77
CA GLY A 408 -11.06 -18.16 -24.64
C GLY A 408 -12.22 -17.30 -24.15
N ASP A 409 -12.59 -17.37 -22.86
CA ASP A 409 -13.68 -16.60 -22.26
C ASP A 409 -13.28 -15.19 -21.80
N GLY A 410 -12.00 -14.84 -21.92
CA GLY A 410 -11.44 -13.55 -21.55
C GLY A 410 -11.29 -13.36 -20.04
N VAL A 411 -11.35 -14.42 -19.25
CA VAL A 411 -11.17 -14.45 -17.80
C VAL A 411 -9.99 -15.36 -17.46
N ILE A 412 -9.31 -15.07 -16.35
CA ILE A 412 -8.33 -16.01 -15.79
C ILE A 412 -9.01 -16.68 -14.60
N SER A 413 -9.46 -17.92 -14.78
CA SER A 413 -10.04 -18.71 -13.69
C SER A 413 -9.00 -19.05 -12.62
N ALA A 414 -9.46 -19.52 -11.45
CA ALA A 414 -8.56 -20.05 -10.41
C ALA A 414 -7.65 -21.17 -10.94
N LEU A 415 -8.15 -22.03 -11.84
CA LEU A 415 -7.35 -23.09 -12.46
C LEU A 415 -6.30 -22.53 -13.43
N GLU A 416 -6.67 -21.60 -14.30
CA GLU A 416 -5.75 -21.03 -15.29
C GLU A 416 -4.68 -20.13 -14.65
N GLY A 417 -5.03 -19.47 -13.55
CA GLY A 417 -4.13 -18.64 -12.76
C GLY A 417 -3.41 -19.38 -11.64
N ASP A 418 -3.72 -20.66 -11.40
CA ASP A 418 -3.01 -21.47 -10.39
C ASP A 418 -1.51 -21.41 -10.68
N VAL A 419 -0.71 -21.20 -9.63
CA VAL A 419 0.73 -21.04 -9.74
C VAL A 419 1.43 -22.27 -10.32
N ASP A 420 0.85 -23.45 -10.15
CA ASP A 420 1.38 -24.73 -10.66
C ASP A 420 0.83 -25.06 -12.07
N SER A 421 -0.16 -24.32 -12.57
CA SER A 421 -0.67 -24.48 -13.94
C SER A 421 0.33 -23.97 -14.97
N ALA A 422 0.45 -24.71 -16.08
CA ALA A 422 1.22 -24.29 -17.23
C ALA A 422 0.42 -23.31 -18.11
N SER A 423 1.07 -22.25 -18.60
CA SER A 423 0.48 -21.36 -19.60
C SER A 423 1.57 -20.68 -20.43
N ASP A 424 1.23 -20.16 -21.63
CA ASP A 424 2.11 -19.33 -22.46
C ASP A 424 3.49 -19.97 -22.77
N GLY A 425 3.54 -21.30 -22.83
CA GLY A 425 4.77 -22.07 -23.07
C GLY A 425 5.69 -22.24 -21.84
N PHE A 426 5.27 -21.79 -20.66
CA PHE A 426 5.98 -22.03 -19.40
C PHE A 426 5.43 -23.27 -18.70
N ALA A 427 6.29 -23.95 -17.94
CA ALA A 427 5.93 -25.15 -17.19
C ALA A 427 4.99 -24.85 -16.01
N ASP A 428 5.02 -23.62 -15.50
CA ASP A 428 4.19 -23.14 -14.40
C ASP A 428 3.91 -21.63 -14.52
N ASN A 429 3.08 -21.12 -13.61
CA ASN A 429 2.60 -19.74 -13.58
C ASN A 429 3.30 -18.85 -12.55
N THR A 430 4.45 -19.25 -12.02
CA THR A 430 5.20 -18.46 -11.04
C THR A 430 5.42 -17.00 -11.50
N ARG A 431 5.67 -16.81 -12.80
CA ARG A 431 5.87 -15.49 -13.44
C ARG A 431 4.64 -14.57 -13.37
N LEU A 432 3.44 -15.12 -13.19
CA LEU A 432 2.19 -14.37 -13.13
C LEU A 432 2.02 -13.64 -11.79
N PHE A 433 2.92 -13.84 -10.83
CA PHE A 433 2.82 -13.27 -9.49
C PHE A 433 4.06 -12.45 -9.14
N LEU A 434 3.84 -11.27 -8.56
CA LEU A 434 4.90 -10.47 -7.95
C LEU A 434 5.20 -10.96 -6.54
N PRO A 435 6.48 -11.10 -6.14
CA PRO A 435 6.83 -11.50 -4.78
C PRO A 435 6.56 -10.38 -3.77
N ALA A 436 6.29 -10.73 -2.51
CA ALA A 436 5.90 -9.75 -1.48
C ALA A 436 6.89 -8.58 -1.28
N PRO A 437 8.23 -8.79 -1.30
CA PRO A 437 9.21 -7.70 -1.19
C PRO A 437 9.18 -6.68 -2.35
N SER A 438 8.49 -7.00 -3.46
CA SER A 438 8.36 -6.08 -4.60
C SER A 438 7.36 -4.94 -4.34
N PHE A 439 6.48 -5.09 -3.35
CA PHE A 439 5.51 -4.06 -2.97
C PHE A 439 6.16 -3.09 -1.99
N ARG A 440 6.77 -2.02 -2.50
CA ARG A 440 7.61 -1.12 -1.69
C ARG A 440 6.87 0.04 -1.02
N ARG A 441 5.56 0.19 -1.29
CA ARG A 441 4.72 1.20 -0.66
C ARG A 441 3.44 0.59 -0.11
N PHE A 442 2.87 1.24 0.88
CA PHE A 442 1.56 0.93 1.41
C PHE A 442 0.72 2.19 1.49
N ALA A 443 -0.58 2.08 1.21
CA ALA A 443 -1.54 3.14 1.44
C ALA A 443 -2.80 2.59 2.10
N VAL A 444 -3.49 3.43 2.87
CA VAL A 444 -4.84 3.17 3.34
C VAL A 444 -5.76 4.20 2.73
N THR A 445 -6.85 3.76 2.13
CA THR A 445 -7.92 4.61 1.62
C THR A 445 -9.17 4.47 2.48
N ARG A 446 -10.01 5.49 2.50
CA ARG A 446 -11.39 5.44 3.00
C ARG A 446 -12.31 5.28 1.79
N GLU A 447 -12.75 4.07 1.50
CA GLU A 447 -13.58 3.83 0.33
C GLU A 447 -14.98 4.44 0.53
N ILE A 448 -15.47 5.12 -0.51
CA ILE A 448 -16.86 5.55 -0.64
C ILE A 448 -17.40 4.80 -1.84
N ASN A 449 -18.27 3.82 -1.62
CA ASN A 449 -18.72 2.86 -2.63
C ASN A 449 -19.14 3.57 -3.93
N ASP A 450 -18.34 3.40 -4.98
CA ASP A 450 -18.58 3.96 -6.31
C ASP A 450 -18.86 2.89 -7.38
N GLY A 451 -19.02 1.64 -6.94
CA GLY A 451 -19.34 0.50 -7.81
C GLY A 451 -18.16 -0.04 -8.64
N MET A 452 -16.93 0.46 -8.42
CA MET A 452 -15.70 0.00 -9.07
C MET A 452 -14.90 -0.94 -8.17
N LEU A 453 -14.02 -1.77 -8.75
CA LEU A 453 -12.98 -2.49 -7.98
C LEU A 453 -11.65 -1.74 -8.00
N ALA A 454 -11.37 -1.05 -9.11
CA ALA A 454 -10.18 -0.26 -9.23
C ALA A 454 -10.27 0.99 -8.33
N PRO A 455 -9.27 1.24 -7.47
CA PRO A 455 -9.24 2.44 -6.66
C PRO A 455 -9.04 3.67 -7.55
N ARG A 456 -9.48 4.85 -7.11
CA ARG A 456 -9.17 6.12 -7.80
C ARG A 456 -7.66 6.38 -7.75
N PHE A 457 -7.00 6.77 -8.84
CA PHE A 457 -5.53 6.95 -8.95
C PHE A 457 -4.97 8.34 -8.58
N ALA A 458 -5.78 9.39 -8.52
CA ALA A 458 -5.32 10.75 -8.23
C ALA A 458 -5.38 11.07 -6.73
N PRO A 459 -4.33 11.67 -6.11
CA PRO A 459 -4.29 11.98 -4.67
C PRO A 459 -5.49 12.76 -4.10
N SER A 460 -6.10 13.65 -4.88
CA SER A 460 -7.29 14.42 -4.45
C SER A 460 -8.62 13.67 -4.59
N GLN A 461 -8.67 12.65 -5.47
CA GLN A 461 -9.82 11.75 -5.63
C GLN A 461 -9.71 10.51 -4.76
N ARG A 462 -8.48 10.22 -4.35
CA ARG A 462 -8.10 9.26 -3.35
C ARG A 462 -8.57 9.78 -2.01
N ALA A 463 -9.44 9.01 -1.39
CA ALA A 463 -9.67 9.13 0.03
C ALA A 463 -8.49 8.56 0.84
N TRP A 464 -7.24 8.84 0.43
CA TRP A 464 -6.06 8.43 1.18
C TRP A 464 -6.13 9.02 2.58
N VAL A 465 -5.95 8.14 3.55
CA VAL A 465 -5.88 8.53 4.96
C VAL A 465 -4.50 8.28 5.52
N LEU A 466 -3.77 7.29 4.98
CA LEU A 466 -2.42 6.95 5.43
C LEU A 466 -1.56 6.47 4.26
N SER A 467 -0.25 6.69 4.35
CA SER A 467 0.73 6.04 3.48
C SER A 467 2.05 5.77 4.20
N GLY A 468 2.86 4.87 3.64
CA GLY A 468 4.19 4.55 4.15
C GLY A 468 5.04 3.79 3.14
N MET A 469 6.35 3.78 3.39
CA MET A 469 7.34 3.04 2.60
C MET A 469 7.72 1.74 3.31
N ALA A 470 8.03 0.70 2.53
CA ALA A 470 8.52 -0.56 3.06
C ALA A 470 9.88 -0.37 3.75
N THR A 471 10.07 -1.05 4.88
CA THR A 471 11.36 -1.27 5.51
C THR A 471 11.63 -2.76 5.56
N ALA A 472 12.69 -3.20 4.91
CA ALA A 472 13.14 -4.59 4.95
C ALA A 472 13.82 -4.91 6.29
N VAL A 473 13.69 -6.16 6.73
CA VAL A 473 14.29 -6.69 7.97
C VAL A 473 15.21 -7.84 7.57
N SER A 474 16.52 -7.65 7.75
CA SER A 474 17.53 -8.64 7.41
C SER A 474 18.61 -8.72 8.50
N PRO A 475 18.84 -9.89 9.11
CA PRO A 475 18.04 -11.12 8.96
C PRO A 475 16.60 -10.90 9.47
N ALA A 476 15.66 -11.72 8.99
CA ALA A 476 14.29 -11.74 9.51
C ALA A 476 14.28 -12.12 11.01
N VAL A 477 13.28 -11.64 11.75
CA VAL A 477 13.20 -11.82 13.21
C VAL A 477 11.87 -12.46 13.62
N ARG A 478 11.87 -13.24 14.70
CA ARG A 478 10.64 -13.83 15.27
C ARG A 478 9.62 -12.75 15.60
N ALA A 479 8.39 -12.92 15.13
CA ALA A 479 7.36 -11.89 15.18
C ALA A 479 5.95 -12.43 15.48
N SER A 480 5.86 -13.61 16.10
CA SER A 480 4.61 -14.15 16.62
C SER A 480 4.81 -14.90 17.94
N GLU A 481 3.73 -15.05 18.70
CA GLU A 481 3.68 -15.77 19.96
C GLU A 481 2.33 -16.49 20.12
N GLY A 482 2.38 -17.78 20.48
CA GLY A 482 1.19 -18.63 20.58
C GLY A 482 0.74 -19.17 19.22
N ARG A 483 -0.38 -19.90 19.22
CA ARG A 483 -1.08 -20.33 18.01
C ARG A 483 -2.38 -19.58 17.83
N ASP A 484 -2.75 -19.36 16.58
CA ASP A 484 -4.02 -18.80 16.22
C ASP A 484 -5.12 -19.90 16.26
N GLY A 485 -6.28 -19.61 15.67
CA GLY A 485 -7.42 -20.54 15.65
C GLY A 485 -7.46 -21.47 14.45
N ASP A 486 -6.67 -21.22 13.41
CA ASP A 486 -6.64 -22.01 12.18
C ASP A 486 -5.60 -23.15 12.26
N ASP A 487 -6.02 -24.31 12.76
CA ASP A 487 -5.18 -25.51 12.89
C ASP A 487 -5.28 -26.43 11.65
N ARG A 488 -5.45 -25.83 10.45
CA ARG A 488 -5.56 -26.54 9.17
C ARG A 488 -4.26 -27.21 8.72
#